data_AF-A0A1Y1I0W7-F1
#
_entry.id   AF-A0A1Y1I0W7-F1
#
_cell.length_a   1.000
_cell.length_b   1.000
_cell.length_c   1.000
_cell.angle_alpha   90.00
_cell.angle_beta   90.00
_cell.angle_gamma   90.00
#
_symmetry.space_group_name_H-M   'P 1'
#
loop_
_entity.id
_entity.type
_entity.pdbx_description
1 polymer ?
#
loop_
_entity_poly.entity_id
_entity_poly.type
_entity_poly.pdbx_seq_one_letter_code
_entity_poly.pdbx_strand_id
1 'polypeptide(L)'
;MAEGKWTGGDGRRCATAANKKTAEDLPPLFLIPDGPMAVNRSLKNNLRRFWEEHHEGFKKMWTELSLAGKKNLLQSCVANMPAKRTDILRRGNSVEQIALLTPESNVEDFVSDGQGSLVALYENWCSSELQDDLEHAWSMAASLLAKNKLPRQLPNDFVMMLDMDNIKAGQSFHCKERRAVEKFKEFEARGIALQKDVYDLGNERVNKILTVLALYADEYRTEMLGLDNFFVAAPLRGCAACGKTETPEGLELRGCRNCVNETIALFCSKDCQRRFFKTHMAECKRLQKVKEEGVSDSCQVCGDLKAEGGSLLKVCGRCNSEQVKYCSKECQKTAWQAGHRRACQLSES
;
A
#
# COMPACT_ATOMS: atom_id res chain seq x y z
N MET A 1 23.28 32.23 -68.15
CA MET A 1 24.61 32.84 -67.97
C MET A 1 24.43 34.03 -67.05
N ALA A 2 25.25 34.13 -65.99
CA ALA A 2 25.41 35.28 -65.08
C ALA A 2 24.13 35.73 -64.31
N GLU A 3 24.10 36.18 -63.06
CA GLU A 3 25.11 36.51 -62.05
C GLU A 3 24.36 36.66 -60.71
N GLY A 4 25.04 36.40 -59.59
CA GLY A 4 24.45 36.44 -58.25
C GLY A 4 24.28 37.84 -57.67
N LYS A 5 23.60 37.89 -56.51
CA LYS A 5 23.82 38.82 -55.39
C LYS A 5 22.86 38.46 -54.24
N TRP A 6 23.38 37.75 -53.24
CA TRP A 6 22.80 37.72 -51.90
C TRP A 6 23.62 38.68 -51.05
N THR A 7 23.03 39.83 -50.72
CA THR A 7 23.59 40.83 -49.81
C THR A 7 23.23 40.48 -48.38
N GLY A 8 24.26 40.45 -47.51
CA GLY A 8 24.12 40.25 -46.08
C GLY A 8 23.60 41.46 -45.30
N GLY A 9 23.30 41.20 -44.03
CA GLY A 9 22.83 42.11 -42.99
C GLY A 9 21.80 41.36 -42.13
N ASP A 10 21.91 41.20 -40.82
CA ASP A 10 22.71 41.93 -39.85
C ASP A 10 22.85 41.08 -38.58
N GLY A 11 24.01 41.16 -37.94
CA GLY A 11 24.35 40.38 -36.76
C GLY A 11 23.65 40.92 -35.51
N ARG A 12 22.89 40.05 -34.82
CA ARG A 12 22.60 40.23 -33.39
C ARG A 12 22.96 38.95 -32.64
N ARG A 13 24.12 38.97 -32.00
CA ARG A 13 24.56 37.96 -31.03
C ARG A 13 23.72 38.11 -29.77
N CYS A 14 22.74 37.24 -29.56
CA CYS A 14 22.27 36.93 -28.22
C CYS A 14 23.25 35.93 -27.61
N ALA A 15 24.18 36.43 -26.80
CA ALA A 15 24.91 35.60 -25.86
C ALA A 15 23.91 35.16 -24.77
N THR A 16 23.26 34.01 -24.97
CA THR A 16 22.57 33.34 -23.88
C THR A 16 23.64 32.76 -22.96
N ALA A 17 23.79 33.38 -21.79
CA ALA A 17 24.55 32.80 -20.69
C ALA A 17 24.00 31.40 -20.39
N ALA A 18 24.77 30.38 -20.74
CA ALA A 18 24.50 29.01 -20.34
C ALA A 18 24.72 28.94 -18.83
N ASN A 19 23.64 29.02 -18.07
CA ASN A 19 23.66 28.89 -16.63
C ASN A 19 23.95 27.42 -16.30
N LYS A 20 25.22 27.10 -16.02
CA LYS A 20 25.63 25.80 -15.49
C LYS A 20 25.06 25.69 -14.07
N LYS A 21 23.85 25.18 -13.94
CA LYS A 21 23.37 24.66 -12.65
C LYS A 21 24.15 23.40 -12.34
N THR A 22 24.85 23.39 -11.21
CA THR A 22 25.47 22.20 -10.63
C THR A 22 24.38 21.26 -10.12
N ALA A 23 24.68 19.96 -10.07
CA ALA A 23 23.72 18.92 -9.68
C ALA A 23 23.18 19.04 -8.23
N GLU A 24 23.67 20.01 -7.47
CA GLU A 24 23.32 20.26 -6.06
C GLU A 24 22.13 21.25 -5.90
N ASP A 25 21.66 21.88 -6.98
CA ASP A 25 20.58 22.90 -6.95
C ASP A 25 19.20 22.38 -7.43
N LEU A 26 18.98 21.06 -7.41
CA LEU A 26 17.69 20.50 -7.84
C LEU A 26 16.63 20.65 -6.72
N PRO A 27 15.45 21.22 -7.01
CA PRO A 27 14.36 21.26 -6.05
C PRO A 27 13.90 19.84 -5.68
N PRO A 28 13.29 19.64 -4.50
CA PRO A 28 12.77 18.33 -4.10
C PRO A 28 11.84 17.79 -5.19
N LEU A 29 12.15 16.59 -5.65
CA LEU A 29 11.49 15.89 -6.76
C LEU A 29 9.98 15.79 -6.51
N PHE A 30 9.18 16.57 -7.24
CA PHE A 30 7.72 16.49 -7.19
C PHE A 30 7.15 15.68 -8.37
N LEU A 31 6.51 14.58 -7.99
CA LEU A 31 5.32 13.90 -8.56
C LEU A 31 5.35 13.53 -10.06
N ILE A 32 5.62 12.23 -10.26
CA ILE A 32 5.43 11.44 -11.48
C ILE A 32 3.92 11.23 -11.73
N PRO A 33 3.43 11.08 -12.98
CA PRO A 33 2.06 10.64 -13.25
C PRO A 33 1.96 9.16 -12.85
N ASP A 34 1.35 8.87 -11.69
CA ASP A 34 1.76 7.72 -10.89
C ASP A 34 0.93 6.44 -11.17
N GLY A 35 1.56 5.50 -11.87
CA GLY A 35 1.13 4.10 -11.95
C GLY A 35 1.28 3.37 -10.59
N PRO A 36 1.94 2.20 -10.52
CA PRO A 36 2.16 1.45 -9.27
C PRO A 36 2.71 2.26 -8.09
N MET A 37 3.45 3.35 -8.36
CA MET A 37 4.03 4.22 -7.35
C MET A 37 3.00 4.97 -6.49
N ALA A 38 1.85 5.38 -7.04
CA ALA A 38 0.80 6.07 -6.26
C ALA A 38 0.23 5.15 -5.18
N VAL A 39 -0.01 3.89 -5.53
CA VAL A 39 -0.49 2.88 -4.59
C VAL A 39 0.54 2.66 -3.49
N ASN A 40 1.81 2.53 -3.85
CA ASN A 40 2.89 2.35 -2.88
C ASN A 40 3.02 3.55 -1.93
N ARG A 41 2.94 4.79 -2.44
CA ARG A 41 2.94 6.00 -1.61
C ARG A 41 1.76 6.04 -0.65
N SER A 42 0.57 5.76 -1.14
CA SER A 42 -0.65 5.76 -0.32
C SER A 42 -0.61 4.67 0.76
N LEU A 43 -0.19 3.45 0.42
CA LEU A 43 -0.02 2.36 1.39
C LEU A 43 1.01 2.72 2.46
N LYS A 44 2.16 3.26 2.05
CA LYS A 44 3.23 3.66 2.97
C LYS A 44 2.78 4.76 3.93
N ASN A 45 2.07 5.79 3.44
CA ASN A 45 1.52 6.83 4.28
C ASN A 45 0.50 6.30 5.29
N ASN A 46 -0.40 5.41 4.85
CA ASN A 46 -1.37 4.78 5.74
C ASN A 46 -0.71 3.90 6.79
N LEU A 47 0.33 3.14 6.40
CA LEU A 47 1.11 2.30 7.31
C LEU A 47 1.84 3.12 8.36
N ARG A 48 2.45 4.25 7.98
CA ARG A 48 3.08 5.17 8.91
C ARG A 48 2.10 5.69 9.96
N ARG A 49 0.93 6.17 9.53
CA ARG A 49 -0.13 6.63 10.45
C ARG A 49 -0.58 5.52 11.40
N PHE A 50 -0.84 4.32 10.86
CA PHE A 50 -1.17 3.15 11.67
C PHE A 50 -0.08 2.86 12.71
N TRP A 51 1.19 2.86 12.30
CA TRP A 51 2.30 2.52 13.17
C TRP A 51 2.50 3.57 14.25
N GLU A 52 2.48 4.86 13.90
CA GLU A 52 2.54 5.97 14.85
C GLU A 52 1.48 5.86 15.94
N GLU A 53 0.23 5.54 15.57
CA GLU A 53 -0.90 5.45 16.49
C GLU A 53 -0.93 4.16 17.32
N HIS A 54 -0.47 3.03 16.76
CA HIS A 54 -0.79 1.70 17.30
C HIS A 54 0.41 0.78 17.53
N HIS A 55 1.66 1.19 17.25
CA HIS A 55 2.83 0.30 17.34
C HIS A 55 2.99 -0.37 18.71
N GLU A 56 2.83 0.36 19.82
CA GLU A 56 2.98 -0.22 21.17
C GLU A 56 1.95 -1.32 21.46
N GLY A 57 0.67 -1.05 21.14
CA GLY A 57 -0.41 -2.02 21.30
C GLY A 57 -0.24 -3.23 20.38
N PHE A 58 0.19 -3.00 19.14
CA PHE A 58 0.46 -4.05 18.16
C PHE A 58 1.63 -4.93 18.61
N LYS A 59 2.75 -4.33 19.03
CA LYS A 59 3.94 -5.03 19.55
C LYS A 59 3.59 -5.91 20.73
N LYS A 60 2.87 -5.37 21.71
CA LYS A 60 2.44 -6.11 22.90
C LYS A 60 1.55 -7.29 22.54
N MET A 61 0.54 -7.08 21.69
CA MET A 61 -0.31 -8.16 21.20
C MET A 61 0.54 -9.25 20.53
N TRP A 62 1.43 -8.85 19.62
CA TRP A 62 2.26 -9.78 18.87
C TRP A 62 3.20 -10.60 19.75
N THR A 63 3.83 -9.99 20.76
CA THR A 63 4.73 -10.71 21.68
C THR A 63 3.99 -11.64 22.64
N GLU A 64 2.75 -11.31 23.03
CA GLU A 64 1.91 -12.15 23.88
C GLU A 64 1.28 -13.33 23.13
N LEU A 65 1.20 -13.29 21.79
CA LEU A 65 0.71 -14.43 21.01
C LEU A 65 1.65 -15.63 21.09
N SER A 66 1.06 -16.81 21.32
CA SER A 66 1.77 -18.07 21.15
C SER A 66 2.23 -18.24 19.69
N LEU A 67 3.23 -19.08 19.45
CA LEU A 67 3.68 -19.39 18.08
C LEU A 67 2.53 -19.86 17.18
N ALA A 68 1.60 -20.66 17.70
CA ALA A 68 0.41 -21.09 16.96
C ALA A 68 -0.53 -19.91 16.68
N GLY A 69 -0.73 -19.01 17.64
CA GLY A 69 -1.51 -17.78 17.47
C GLY A 69 -0.93 -16.86 16.39
N LYS A 70 0.38 -16.62 16.41
CA LYS A 70 1.09 -15.87 15.37
C LYS A 70 0.87 -16.49 13.99
N LYS A 71 1.06 -17.80 13.84
CA LYS A 71 0.85 -18.51 12.57
C LYS A 71 -0.57 -18.38 12.05
N ASN A 72 -1.56 -18.57 12.92
CA ASN A 72 -2.97 -18.47 12.54
C ASN A 72 -3.31 -17.05 12.06
N LEU A 73 -2.82 -16.02 12.75
CA LEU A 73 -3.02 -14.62 12.33
C LEU A 73 -2.34 -14.33 10.98
N LEU A 74 -1.11 -14.83 10.77
CA LEU A 74 -0.41 -14.65 9.49
C LEU A 74 -1.18 -15.27 8.33
N GLN A 75 -1.75 -16.45 8.55
CA GLN A 75 -2.48 -17.23 7.54
C GLN A 75 -3.92 -16.75 7.32
N SER A 76 -4.56 -16.10 8.30
CA SER A 76 -5.88 -15.48 8.10
C SER A 76 -5.81 -14.33 7.11
N CYS A 77 -4.73 -13.54 7.15
CA CYS A 77 -4.57 -12.37 6.28
C CYS A 77 -4.05 -12.72 4.88
N VAL A 78 -3.11 -13.67 4.78
CA VAL A 78 -2.48 -14.04 3.51
C VAL A 78 -2.55 -15.55 3.31
N ALA A 79 -3.58 -15.97 2.57
CA ALA A 79 -3.75 -17.36 2.21
C ALA A 79 -2.54 -17.87 1.41
N ASN A 80 -1.99 -19.01 1.81
CA ASN A 80 -0.82 -19.66 1.20
C ASN A 80 0.53 -18.97 1.42
N MET A 81 0.71 -18.24 2.53
CA MET A 81 2.05 -17.78 2.92
C MET A 81 3.04 -18.96 3.02
N PRO A 82 4.24 -18.87 2.41
CA PRO A 82 5.27 -19.89 2.56
C PRO A 82 5.62 -20.11 4.02
N ALA A 83 5.81 -21.37 4.44
CA ALA A 83 6.20 -21.63 5.82
C ALA A 83 7.66 -21.23 6.06
N LYS A 84 8.53 -21.47 5.07
CA LYS A 84 9.96 -21.16 5.08
C LYS A 84 10.42 -20.56 3.76
N ARG A 85 11.58 -19.89 3.80
CA ARG A 85 12.27 -19.38 2.61
C ARG A 85 12.59 -20.47 1.57
N THR A 86 12.81 -21.72 1.99
CA THR A 86 13.18 -22.83 1.11
C THR A 86 12.02 -23.55 0.44
N ASP A 87 10.79 -23.36 0.94
CA ASP A 87 9.58 -24.01 0.37
C ASP A 87 9.28 -23.56 -1.06
N ILE A 88 9.87 -22.43 -1.42
CA ILE A 88 9.68 -21.69 -2.66
C ILE A 88 10.30 -22.43 -3.84
N LEU A 89 11.43 -23.12 -3.66
CA LEU A 89 12.27 -23.64 -4.76
C LEU A 89 11.76 -24.94 -5.42
N ARG A 90 10.52 -25.36 -5.18
CA ARG A 90 10.05 -26.71 -5.55
C ARG A 90 9.03 -26.76 -6.69
N ARG A 91 8.52 -25.64 -7.23
CA ARG A 91 7.43 -25.64 -8.21
C ARG A 91 7.52 -24.43 -9.14
N GLY A 92 7.98 -24.65 -10.37
CA GLY A 92 8.21 -23.68 -11.47
C GLY A 92 7.04 -22.78 -11.92
N ASN A 93 6.23 -22.27 -10.99
CA ASN A 93 5.02 -21.48 -11.19
C ASN A 93 5.23 -20.03 -10.72
N SER A 94 4.28 -19.14 -11.01
CA SER A 94 4.29 -17.72 -10.59
C SER A 94 4.58 -17.48 -9.10
N VAL A 95 4.23 -18.44 -8.23
CA VAL A 95 4.53 -18.43 -6.79
C VAL A 95 6.04 -18.34 -6.51
N GLU A 96 6.89 -18.92 -7.36
CA GLU A 96 8.36 -18.83 -7.24
C GLU A 96 8.87 -17.41 -7.44
N GLN A 97 8.33 -16.68 -8.41
CA GLN A 97 8.78 -15.32 -8.72
C GLN A 97 8.49 -14.36 -7.56
N ILE A 98 7.27 -14.45 -7.02
CA ILE A 98 6.87 -13.61 -5.87
C ILE A 98 7.81 -13.83 -4.71
N ALA A 99 8.07 -15.08 -4.41
CA ALA A 99 8.87 -15.46 -3.27
C ALA A 99 10.37 -15.15 -3.43
N LEU A 100 10.90 -15.17 -4.66
CA LEU A 100 12.22 -14.63 -4.96
C LEU A 100 12.28 -13.10 -4.78
N LEU A 101 11.19 -12.41 -5.10
CA LEU A 101 11.06 -10.96 -4.92
C LEU A 101 10.80 -10.56 -3.48
N THR A 102 10.22 -11.40 -2.63
CA THR A 102 9.94 -11.11 -1.21
C THR A 102 10.37 -12.28 -0.31
N PRO A 103 11.68 -12.59 -0.28
CA PRO A 103 12.19 -13.76 0.45
C PRO A 103 12.03 -13.67 1.97
N GLU A 104 11.71 -12.49 2.51
CA GLU A 104 11.36 -12.25 3.92
C GLU A 104 9.87 -12.50 4.23
N SER A 105 9.00 -12.59 3.22
CA SER A 105 7.56 -12.76 3.42
C SER A 105 7.18 -14.24 3.60
N ASN A 106 7.63 -14.81 4.70
CA ASN A 106 7.34 -16.19 5.09
C ASN A 106 7.08 -16.30 6.60
N VAL A 107 6.40 -17.37 7.00
CA VAL A 107 5.98 -17.56 8.40
C VAL A 107 7.17 -17.64 9.35
N GLU A 108 8.23 -18.38 8.99
CA GLU A 108 9.43 -18.56 9.82
C GLU A 108 10.11 -17.23 10.16
N ASP A 109 10.32 -16.37 9.15
CA ASP A 109 10.91 -15.05 9.36
C ASP A 109 9.98 -14.15 10.19
N PHE A 110 8.70 -14.08 9.85
CA PHE A 110 7.74 -13.19 10.53
C PHE A 110 7.54 -13.49 12.01
N VAL A 111 7.55 -14.77 12.41
CA VAL A 111 7.40 -15.18 13.81
C VAL A 111 8.72 -15.18 14.59
N SER A 112 9.86 -14.95 13.93
CA SER A 112 11.17 -14.83 14.58
C SER A 112 11.25 -13.57 15.46
N ASP A 113 12.31 -13.48 16.26
CA ASP A 113 12.66 -12.26 17.01
C ASP A 113 13.76 -11.45 16.30
N GLY A 114 14.08 -11.79 15.06
CA GLY A 114 15.17 -11.18 14.28
C GLY A 114 14.72 -9.98 13.45
N GLN A 115 15.64 -9.54 12.57
CA GLN A 115 15.39 -8.46 11.60
C GLN A 115 14.31 -8.82 10.55
N GLY A 116 14.02 -10.11 10.37
CA GLY A 116 12.93 -10.59 9.51
C GLY A 116 11.57 -10.69 10.22
N SER A 117 11.50 -10.40 11.52
CA SER A 117 10.26 -10.46 12.28
C SER A 117 9.23 -9.46 11.74
N LEU A 118 7.94 -9.76 11.92
CA LEU A 118 6.87 -8.87 11.46
C LEU A 118 7.01 -7.47 12.06
N VAL A 119 7.35 -7.37 13.34
CA VAL A 119 7.56 -6.09 14.04
C VAL A 119 8.75 -5.33 13.47
N ALA A 120 9.90 -5.98 13.29
CA ALA A 120 11.08 -5.34 12.70
C ALA A 120 10.79 -4.86 11.27
N LEU A 121 9.99 -5.62 10.51
CA LEU A 121 9.58 -5.22 9.17
C LEU A 121 8.72 -3.95 9.20
N TYR A 122 7.74 -3.85 10.11
CA TYR A 122 6.98 -2.60 10.30
C TYR A 122 7.88 -1.42 10.67
N GLU A 123 8.78 -1.59 11.63
CA GLU A 123 9.69 -0.53 12.07
C GLU A 123 10.55 -0.01 10.92
N ASN A 124 11.16 -0.93 10.16
CA ASN A 124 12.00 -0.59 9.03
C ASN A 124 11.20 0.15 7.94
N TRP A 125 10.07 -0.41 7.52
CA TRP A 125 9.29 0.15 6.40
C TRP A 125 8.52 1.42 6.74
N CYS A 126 8.13 1.62 8.01
CA CYS A 126 7.50 2.87 8.43
C CYS A 126 8.52 3.98 8.62
N SER A 127 9.76 3.65 9.02
CA SER A 127 10.81 4.63 9.31
C SER A 127 11.65 5.03 8.09
N SER A 128 11.76 4.17 7.06
CA SER A 128 12.49 4.49 5.83
C SER A 128 11.68 5.42 4.91
N GLU A 129 12.33 6.12 3.98
CA GLU A 129 11.63 6.81 2.88
C GLU A 129 11.25 5.84 1.75
N LEU A 130 10.15 6.12 1.04
CA LEU A 130 9.68 5.25 -0.05
C LEU A 130 10.72 5.13 -1.18
N GLN A 131 11.45 6.22 -1.45
CA GLN A 131 12.47 6.23 -2.49
C GLN A 131 13.62 5.27 -2.16
N ASP A 132 14.07 5.26 -0.90
CA ASP A 132 15.14 4.35 -0.45
C ASP A 132 14.71 2.89 -0.56
N ASP A 133 13.46 2.57 -0.22
CA ASP A 133 12.92 1.21 -0.37
C ASP A 133 12.86 0.78 -1.85
N LEU A 134 12.46 1.70 -2.73
CA LEU A 134 12.40 1.45 -4.18
C LEU A 134 13.79 1.22 -4.75
N GLU A 135 14.78 2.02 -4.39
CA GLU A 135 16.16 1.85 -4.82
C GLU A 135 16.75 0.52 -4.35
N HIS A 136 16.50 0.16 -3.08
CA HIS A 136 16.86 -1.15 -2.56
C HIS A 136 16.19 -2.29 -3.35
N ALA A 137 14.88 -2.17 -3.62
CA ALA A 137 14.12 -3.16 -4.37
C ALA A 137 14.58 -3.29 -5.83
N TRP A 138 14.91 -2.18 -6.51
CA TRP A 138 15.47 -2.20 -7.87
C TRP A 138 16.85 -2.86 -7.89
N SER A 139 17.71 -2.56 -6.92
CA SER A 139 19.02 -3.22 -6.79
C SER A 139 18.87 -4.74 -6.62
N MET A 140 17.92 -5.18 -5.79
CA MET A 140 17.60 -6.59 -5.62
C MET A 140 17.10 -7.22 -6.93
N ALA A 141 16.14 -6.59 -7.61
CA ALA A 141 15.58 -7.09 -8.87
C ALA A 141 16.66 -7.21 -9.96
N ALA A 142 17.54 -6.20 -10.09
CA ALA A 142 18.67 -6.22 -11.02
C ALA A 142 19.61 -7.40 -10.73
N SER A 143 19.91 -7.67 -9.46
CA SER A 143 20.72 -8.81 -9.02
C SER A 143 20.09 -10.16 -9.38
N LEU A 144 18.78 -10.31 -9.20
CA LEU A 144 18.04 -11.52 -9.54
C LEU A 144 18.03 -11.77 -11.05
N LEU A 145 17.81 -10.73 -11.86
CA LEU A 145 17.86 -10.81 -13.32
C LEU A 145 19.28 -11.14 -13.81
N ALA A 146 20.31 -10.50 -13.26
CA ALA A 146 21.71 -10.76 -13.64
C ALA A 146 22.15 -12.20 -13.34
N LYS A 147 21.61 -12.82 -12.29
CA LYS A 147 21.86 -14.22 -11.91
C LYS A 147 20.95 -15.22 -12.65
N ASN A 148 20.14 -14.76 -13.61
CA ASN A 148 19.13 -15.56 -14.31
C ASN A 148 18.16 -16.29 -13.37
N LYS A 149 17.86 -15.68 -12.21
CA LYS A 149 16.87 -16.21 -11.26
C LYS A 149 15.45 -15.79 -11.62
N LEU A 150 15.32 -14.68 -12.36
CA LEU A 150 14.08 -14.22 -12.96
C LEU A 150 14.29 -14.07 -14.48
N PRO A 151 13.26 -14.38 -15.30
CA PRO A 151 13.37 -14.21 -16.75
C PRO A 151 13.32 -12.73 -17.13
N ARG A 152 14.19 -12.31 -18.05
CA ARG A 152 14.08 -10.99 -18.69
C ARG A 152 12.96 -11.02 -19.73
N GLN A 153 12.04 -10.08 -19.65
CA GLN A 153 10.91 -9.99 -20.59
C GLN A 153 11.14 -8.94 -21.67
N LEU A 154 11.77 -7.80 -21.33
CA LEU A 154 11.84 -6.61 -22.20
C LEU A 154 13.23 -5.93 -22.11
N PRO A 155 14.29 -6.53 -22.69
CA PRO A 155 15.66 -6.05 -22.50
C PRO A 155 15.97 -4.70 -23.17
N ASN A 156 15.08 -4.20 -24.02
CA ASN A 156 15.24 -2.94 -24.75
C ASN A 156 14.26 -1.84 -24.30
N ASP A 157 13.53 -2.11 -23.23
CA ASP A 157 12.57 -1.16 -22.67
C ASP A 157 13.19 -0.51 -21.44
N PHE A 158 13.07 0.81 -21.37
CA PHE A 158 13.63 1.62 -20.30
C PHE A 158 12.58 2.54 -19.71
N VAL A 159 12.69 2.83 -18.43
CA VAL A 159 11.90 3.81 -17.70
C VAL A 159 12.80 4.94 -17.27
N MET A 160 12.36 6.18 -17.47
CA MET A 160 13.11 7.35 -17.02
C MET A 160 12.88 7.58 -15.53
N MET A 161 13.95 7.81 -14.78
CA MET A 161 13.91 7.98 -13.33
C MET A 161 13.82 9.45 -12.90
N LEU A 162 14.18 10.37 -13.80
CA LEU A 162 14.21 11.81 -13.56
C LEU A 162 13.50 12.56 -14.68
N ASP A 163 12.91 13.71 -14.34
CA ASP A 163 12.37 14.65 -15.32
C ASP A 163 13.52 15.25 -16.15
N MET A 164 13.38 15.22 -17.47
CA MET A 164 14.21 15.93 -18.43
C MET A 164 13.32 16.80 -19.31
N ASP A 165 13.87 17.81 -19.99
CA ASP A 165 13.15 18.87 -20.73
C ASP A 165 11.72 18.51 -21.23
N ASN A 166 11.59 17.43 -22.02
CA ASN A 166 10.31 16.95 -22.58
C ASN A 166 9.97 15.51 -22.18
N ILE A 167 10.62 14.96 -21.16
CA ILE A 167 10.51 13.56 -20.76
C ILE A 167 10.22 13.51 -19.26
N LYS A 168 9.12 12.88 -18.88
CA LYS A 168 8.75 12.75 -17.46
C LYS A 168 9.36 11.51 -16.85
N ALA A 169 9.73 11.59 -15.57
CA ALA A 169 10.01 10.41 -14.78
C ALA A 169 8.81 9.45 -14.81
N GLY A 170 9.07 8.14 -14.76
CA GLY A 170 8.09 7.08 -14.99
C GLY A 170 7.75 6.83 -16.47
N GLN A 171 8.13 7.72 -17.40
CA GLN A 171 7.87 7.51 -18.82
C GLN A 171 8.71 6.34 -19.36
N SER A 172 8.04 5.42 -20.06
CA SER A 172 8.66 4.23 -20.67
C SER A 172 9.04 4.47 -22.13
N PHE A 173 10.16 3.89 -22.56
CA PHE A 173 10.72 3.99 -23.89
C PHE A 173 11.12 2.61 -24.41
N HIS A 174 10.60 2.25 -25.59
CA HIS A 174 11.03 1.05 -26.30
C HIS A 174 12.09 1.40 -27.35
N CYS A 175 13.29 0.86 -27.21
CA CYS A 175 14.42 1.16 -28.08
C CYS A 175 14.63 0.08 -29.15
N LYS A 176 14.33 0.39 -30.41
CA LYS A 176 14.59 -0.53 -31.54
C LYS A 176 16.01 -0.42 -32.09
N GLU A 177 16.55 0.80 -32.11
CA GLU A 177 17.86 1.08 -32.70
C GLU A 177 18.98 0.80 -31.70
N ARG A 178 20.03 0.13 -32.15
CA ARG A 178 21.20 -0.21 -31.33
C ARG A 178 21.81 1.03 -30.64
N ARG A 179 21.92 2.14 -31.38
CA ARG A 179 22.46 3.40 -30.84
C ARG A 179 21.59 3.97 -29.72
N ALA A 180 20.27 3.83 -29.83
CA ALA A 180 19.35 4.25 -28.76
C ALA A 180 19.53 3.35 -27.52
N VAL A 181 19.63 2.03 -27.70
CA VAL A 181 19.89 1.09 -26.59
C VAL A 181 21.21 1.42 -25.89
N GLU A 182 22.29 1.67 -26.63
CA GLU A 182 23.59 2.07 -26.06
C GLU A 182 23.47 3.39 -25.27
N LYS A 183 22.71 4.37 -25.79
CA LYS A 183 22.46 5.63 -25.08
C LYS A 183 21.67 5.45 -23.78
N PHE A 184 20.64 4.61 -23.79
CA PHE A 184 19.87 4.33 -22.58
C PHE A 184 20.67 3.53 -21.54
N LYS A 185 21.59 2.67 -21.97
CA LYS A 185 22.55 2.03 -21.05
C LYS A 185 23.51 3.03 -20.41
N GLU A 186 23.94 4.07 -21.14
CA GLU A 186 24.70 5.17 -20.54
C GLU A 186 23.86 5.96 -19.51
N PHE A 187 22.57 6.17 -19.79
CA PHE A 187 21.66 6.80 -18.84
C PHE A 187 21.42 5.93 -17.60
N GLU A 188 21.30 4.62 -17.78
CA GLU A 188 21.18 3.65 -16.69
C GLU A 188 22.42 3.66 -15.79
N ALA A 189 23.62 3.65 -16.37
CA ALA A 189 24.88 3.77 -15.61
C ALA A 189 25.00 5.08 -14.81
N ARG A 190 24.19 6.10 -15.14
CA ARG A 190 24.14 7.39 -14.45
C ARG A 190 22.93 7.52 -13.50
N GLY A 191 22.11 6.49 -13.35
CA GLY A 191 20.88 6.53 -12.55
C GLY A 191 19.76 7.38 -13.15
N ILE A 192 19.84 7.75 -14.44
CA ILE A 192 18.84 8.60 -15.12
C ILE A 192 17.70 7.76 -15.70
N ALA A 193 18.01 6.53 -16.11
CA ALA A 193 17.05 5.56 -16.62
C ALA A 193 17.24 4.23 -15.90
N LEU A 194 16.26 3.35 -16.00
CA LEU A 194 16.32 1.99 -15.49
C LEU A 194 15.72 1.05 -16.52
N GLN A 195 16.25 -0.17 -16.64
CA GLN A 195 15.57 -1.18 -17.45
C GLN A 195 14.16 -1.43 -16.90
N LYS A 196 13.18 -1.54 -17.81
CA LYS A 196 11.77 -1.60 -17.44
C LYS A 196 11.44 -2.83 -16.59
N ASP A 197 12.07 -3.97 -16.86
CA ASP A 197 11.90 -5.18 -16.06
C ASP A 197 12.40 -4.98 -14.61
N VAL A 198 13.55 -4.33 -14.41
CA VAL A 198 14.04 -3.97 -13.07
C VAL A 198 13.07 -3.02 -12.37
N TYR A 199 12.61 -1.99 -13.07
CA TYR A 199 11.66 -1.01 -12.53
C TYR A 199 10.36 -1.68 -12.07
N ASP A 200 9.74 -2.47 -12.94
CA ASP A 200 8.46 -3.13 -12.67
C ASP A 200 8.58 -4.12 -11.50
N LEU A 201 9.64 -4.95 -11.49
CA LEU A 201 9.88 -5.94 -10.42
C LEU A 201 10.16 -5.29 -9.06
N GLY A 202 10.91 -4.19 -9.03
CA GLY A 202 11.16 -3.47 -7.78
C GLY A 202 9.89 -2.82 -7.23
N ASN A 203 9.07 -2.22 -8.11
CA ASN A 203 7.76 -1.69 -7.72
C ASN A 203 6.82 -2.81 -7.23
N GLU A 204 6.82 -3.97 -7.88
CA GLU A 204 6.05 -5.14 -7.48
C GLU A 204 6.48 -5.65 -6.10
N ARG A 205 7.79 -5.72 -5.83
CA ARG A 205 8.33 -6.08 -4.51
C ARG A 205 7.82 -5.13 -3.42
N VAL A 206 8.02 -3.83 -3.60
CA VAL A 206 7.57 -2.80 -2.65
C VAL A 206 6.06 -2.90 -2.42
N ASN A 207 5.29 -3.00 -3.51
CA ASN A 207 3.84 -3.09 -3.43
C ASN A 207 3.37 -4.29 -2.60
N LYS A 208 3.98 -5.46 -2.82
CA LYS A 208 3.62 -6.67 -2.08
C LYS A 208 3.93 -6.57 -0.61
N ILE A 209 5.10 -6.05 -0.23
CA ILE A 209 5.47 -5.90 1.17
C ILE A 209 4.52 -4.92 1.86
N LEU A 210 4.30 -3.74 1.28
CA LEU A 210 3.36 -2.76 1.82
C LEU A 210 1.93 -3.30 1.90
N THR A 211 1.49 -4.09 0.91
CA THR A 211 0.17 -4.72 0.91
C THR A 211 0.04 -5.71 2.06
N VAL A 212 1.01 -6.60 2.23
CA VAL A 212 1.00 -7.60 3.30
C VAL A 212 0.98 -6.94 4.68
N LEU A 213 1.82 -5.92 4.88
CA LEU A 213 1.79 -5.13 6.11
C LEU A 213 0.42 -4.45 6.31
N ALA A 214 -0.13 -3.83 5.27
CA ALA A 214 -1.43 -3.16 5.37
C ALA A 214 -2.56 -4.12 5.76
N LEU A 215 -2.56 -5.34 5.23
CA LEU A 215 -3.53 -6.38 5.60
C LEU A 215 -3.42 -6.77 7.08
N TYR A 216 -2.20 -6.91 7.60
CA TYR A 216 -2.01 -7.20 9.03
C TYR A 216 -2.44 -6.04 9.94
N ALA A 217 -2.21 -4.81 9.50
CA ALA A 217 -2.67 -3.63 10.22
C ALA A 217 -4.20 -3.61 10.27
N ASP A 218 -4.86 -3.90 9.15
CA ASP A 218 -6.33 -3.94 9.05
C ASP A 218 -6.94 -5.05 9.90
N GLU A 219 -6.34 -6.25 9.91
CA GLU A 219 -6.76 -7.35 10.77
C GLU A 219 -6.63 -6.96 12.25
N TYR A 220 -5.51 -6.36 12.66
CA TYR A 220 -5.34 -5.91 14.04
C TYR A 220 -6.36 -4.84 14.43
N ARG A 221 -6.59 -3.84 13.58
CA ARG A 221 -7.58 -2.79 13.83
C ARG A 221 -8.98 -3.38 13.98
N THR A 222 -9.37 -4.28 13.09
CA THR A 222 -10.72 -4.84 13.06
C THR A 222 -10.93 -5.82 14.21
N GLU A 223 -10.06 -6.82 14.33
CA GLU A 223 -10.27 -7.93 15.26
C GLU A 223 -9.86 -7.61 16.70
N MET A 224 -8.80 -6.81 16.89
CA MET A 224 -8.26 -6.54 18.23
C MET A 224 -8.77 -5.22 18.81
N LEU A 225 -8.92 -4.20 17.97
CA LEU A 225 -9.40 -2.88 18.42
C LEU A 225 -10.89 -2.66 18.19
N GLY A 226 -11.56 -3.47 17.37
CA GLY A 226 -12.95 -3.21 16.96
C GLY A 226 -13.10 -1.93 16.14
N LEU A 227 -12.03 -1.49 15.48
CA LEU A 227 -11.99 -0.28 14.66
C LEU A 227 -12.13 -0.65 13.19
N ASP A 228 -13.33 -0.51 12.65
CA ASP A 228 -13.67 -0.78 11.26
C ASP A 228 -13.79 0.50 10.42
N ASN A 229 -13.32 1.64 10.94
CA ASN A 229 -13.55 2.98 10.39
C ASN A 229 -12.43 3.50 9.46
N PHE A 230 -11.33 2.74 9.35
CA PHE A 230 -10.19 3.06 8.50
C PHE A 230 -9.45 1.78 8.15
N PHE A 231 -9.28 1.54 6.85
CA PHE A 231 -8.46 0.46 6.31
C PHE A 231 -7.16 1.02 5.73
N VAL A 232 -6.03 0.59 6.27
CA VAL A 232 -4.68 0.82 5.77
C VAL A 232 -4.56 0.35 4.32
N ALA A 233 -5.15 -0.81 4.00
CA ALA A 233 -5.15 -1.39 2.66
C ALA A 233 -6.16 -0.76 1.69
N ALA A 234 -6.91 0.28 2.10
CA ALA A 234 -7.91 0.94 1.26
C ALA A 234 -7.40 1.40 -0.13
N PRO A 235 -6.14 1.86 -0.32
CA PRO A 235 -5.62 2.22 -1.63
C PRO A 235 -5.71 1.10 -2.68
N LEU A 236 -5.72 -0.17 -2.26
CA LEU A 236 -5.86 -1.33 -3.16
C LEU A 236 -7.25 -1.41 -3.82
N ARG A 237 -8.27 -0.79 -3.24
CA ARG A 237 -9.64 -0.81 -3.78
C ARG A 237 -9.82 0.18 -4.95
N GLY A 238 -8.95 1.18 -5.04
CA GLY A 238 -9.07 2.26 -6.03
C GLY A 238 -10.34 3.09 -5.87
N CYS A 239 -10.59 3.97 -6.85
CA CYS A 239 -11.75 4.83 -6.89
C CYS A 239 -13.00 3.98 -7.11
N ALA A 240 -13.98 4.06 -6.21
CA ALA A 240 -15.20 3.26 -6.26
C ALA A 240 -16.02 3.46 -7.56
N ALA A 241 -15.81 4.58 -8.26
CA ALA A 241 -16.52 4.88 -9.51
C ALA A 241 -15.76 4.50 -10.79
N CYS A 242 -14.43 4.43 -10.77
CA CYS A 242 -13.64 4.27 -11.99
C CYS A 242 -12.38 3.41 -11.85
N GLY A 243 -12.13 2.84 -10.68
CA GLY A 243 -10.98 1.99 -10.39
C GLY A 243 -9.63 2.71 -10.29
N LYS A 244 -9.52 3.99 -10.66
CA LYS A 244 -8.26 4.74 -10.56
C LYS A 244 -7.76 4.79 -9.12
N THR A 245 -6.48 4.58 -8.91
CA THR A 245 -5.84 4.54 -7.59
C THR A 245 -5.42 5.91 -7.05
N GLU A 246 -5.63 6.98 -7.84
CA GLU A 246 -5.26 8.35 -7.52
C GLU A 246 -6.24 9.38 -8.11
N THR A 247 -6.16 10.62 -7.60
CA THR A 247 -6.84 11.81 -8.16
C THR A 247 -6.19 12.28 -9.47
N PRO A 248 -6.86 13.11 -10.30
CA PRO A 248 -6.25 13.70 -11.50
C PRO A 248 -4.95 14.47 -11.24
N GLU A 249 -4.77 14.98 -10.02
CA GLU A 249 -3.60 15.72 -9.58
C GLU A 249 -2.49 14.81 -8.98
N GLY A 250 -2.65 13.48 -9.04
CA GLY A 250 -1.69 12.52 -8.45
C GLY A 250 -1.73 12.43 -6.92
N LEU A 251 -2.77 12.98 -6.30
CA LEU A 251 -3.00 12.92 -4.85
C LEU A 251 -3.78 11.67 -4.45
N GLU A 252 -3.70 11.33 -3.16
CA GLU A 252 -4.48 10.26 -2.52
C GLU A 252 -5.98 10.39 -2.80
N LEU A 253 -6.65 9.25 -3.00
CA LEU A 253 -8.08 9.22 -3.18
C LEU A 253 -8.79 9.76 -1.94
N ARG A 254 -9.88 10.49 -2.16
CA ARG A 254 -10.63 11.13 -1.09
C ARG A 254 -11.81 10.26 -0.67
N GLY A 255 -11.96 10.06 0.63
CA GLY A 255 -13.12 9.38 1.17
C GLY A 255 -14.41 10.18 1.05
N CYS A 256 -15.54 9.48 1.18
CA CYS A 256 -16.84 10.12 1.32
C CYS A 256 -16.93 10.83 2.68
N ARG A 257 -16.94 12.17 2.69
CA ARG A 257 -17.06 12.99 3.91
C ARG A 257 -18.34 12.74 4.74
N ASN A 258 -19.34 12.14 4.12
CA ASN A 258 -20.60 11.81 4.78
C ASN A 258 -20.57 10.41 5.39
N CYS A 259 -19.65 9.53 4.98
CA CYS A 259 -19.54 8.21 5.58
C CYS A 259 -18.93 8.29 6.97
N VAL A 260 -19.35 7.35 7.81
CA VAL A 260 -18.73 7.08 9.11
C VAL A 260 -17.29 6.62 8.95
N ASN A 261 -17.03 5.87 7.88
CA ASN A 261 -15.72 5.41 7.47
C ASN A 261 -15.39 5.98 6.09
N GLU A 262 -14.41 6.89 6.03
CA GLU A 262 -13.95 7.54 4.79
C GLU A 262 -13.30 6.55 3.80
N THR A 263 -12.85 5.39 4.27
CA THR A 263 -12.19 4.36 3.45
C THR A 263 -13.15 3.36 2.76
N ILE A 264 -14.44 3.37 3.09
CA ILE A 264 -15.44 2.50 2.44
C ILE A 264 -15.58 2.84 0.95
N ALA A 265 -15.58 4.13 0.64
CA ALA A 265 -15.70 4.61 -0.73
C ALA A 265 -14.71 5.75 -0.96
N LEU A 266 -13.65 5.42 -1.68
CA LEU A 266 -12.61 6.34 -2.11
C LEU A 266 -12.91 6.88 -3.50
N PHE A 267 -12.62 8.15 -3.75
CA PHE A 267 -12.90 8.81 -5.02
C PHE A 267 -11.73 9.65 -5.50
N CYS A 268 -11.43 9.55 -6.80
CA CYS A 268 -10.43 10.38 -7.44
C CYS A 268 -10.93 11.80 -7.73
N SER A 269 -12.25 12.03 -7.78
CA SER A 269 -12.82 13.34 -8.04
C SER A 269 -14.24 13.48 -7.49
N LYS A 270 -14.72 14.72 -7.34
CA LYS A 270 -16.12 15.01 -6.98
C LYS A 270 -17.11 14.44 -8.01
N ASP A 271 -16.73 14.38 -9.27
CA ASP A 271 -17.60 13.81 -10.32
C ASP A 271 -17.70 12.30 -10.19
N CYS A 272 -16.60 11.61 -9.90
CA CYS A 272 -16.63 10.18 -9.56
C CYS A 272 -17.50 9.92 -8.33
N GLN A 273 -17.35 10.74 -7.28
CA GLN A 273 -18.19 10.67 -6.10
C GLN A 273 -19.67 10.84 -6.46
N ARG A 274 -20.05 11.89 -7.22
CA ARG A 274 -21.45 12.14 -7.63
C ARG A 274 -22.05 11.00 -8.46
N ARG A 275 -21.27 10.41 -9.38
CA ARG A 275 -21.73 9.27 -10.20
C ARG A 275 -22.01 8.04 -9.32
N PHE A 276 -21.10 7.72 -8.42
CA PHE A 276 -21.24 6.57 -7.52
C PHE A 276 -22.19 6.85 -6.34
N PHE A 277 -22.48 8.11 -6.05
CA PHE A 277 -23.34 8.49 -4.93
C PHE A 277 -24.71 7.84 -5.02
N LYS A 278 -25.26 7.65 -6.22
CA LYS A 278 -26.58 7.00 -6.40
C LYS A 278 -26.62 5.58 -5.85
N THR A 279 -25.57 4.80 -6.08
CA THR A 279 -25.46 3.41 -5.59
C THR A 279 -24.95 3.34 -4.16
N HIS A 280 -24.10 4.29 -3.75
CA HIS A 280 -23.51 4.36 -2.43
C HIS A 280 -24.42 4.98 -1.35
N MET A 281 -25.35 5.86 -1.72
CA MET A 281 -26.14 6.67 -0.78
C MET A 281 -26.92 5.81 0.23
N ALA A 282 -27.47 4.66 -0.22
CA ALA A 282 -28.19 3.76 0.67
C ALA A 282 -27.30 3.25 1.81
N GLU A 283 -26.09 2.80 1.48
CA GLU A 283 -25.11 2.31 2.45
C GLU A 283 -24.54 3.46 3.29
N CYS A 284 -24.25 4.61 2.69
CA CYS A 284 -23.79 5.81 3.39
C CYS A 284 -24.79 6.23 4.49
N LYS A 285 -26.08 6.33 4.14
CA LYS A 285 -27.15 6.66 5.10
C LYS A 285 -27.33 5.58 6.16
N ARG A 286 -27.23 4.30 5.77
CA ARG A 286 -27.29 3.19 6.72
C ARG A 286 -26.22 3.36 7.79
N LEU A 287 -24.96 3.53 7.38
CA LEU A 287 -23.84 3.72 8.30
C LEU A 287 -23.96 4.99 9.12
N GLN A 288 -24.42 6.11 8.54
CA GLN A 288 -24.65 7.34 9.30
C GLN A 288 -25.66 7.13 10.43
N LYS A 289 -26.79 6.47 10.14
CA LYS A 289 -27.82 6.17 11.12
C LYS A 289 -27.27 5.32 12.27
N VAL A 290 -26.45 4.32 11.94
CA VAL A 290 -25.77 3.44 12.89
C VAL A 290 -24.89 4.23 13.86
N LYS A 291 -24.12 5.18 13.33
CA LYS A 291 -23.28 6.08 14.14
C LYS A 291 -24.11 7.01 15.01
N GLU A 292 -25.16 7.61 14.47
CA GLU A 292 -26.07 8.52 15.20
C GLU A 292 -26.78 7.80 16.35
N GLU A 293 -27.15 6.53 16.16
CA GLU A 293 -27.80 5.71 17.17
C GLU A 293 -26.80 5.14 18.21
N GLY A 294 -25.49 5.38 18.06
CA GLY A 294 -24.47 4.88 19.00
C GLY A 294 -24.44 3.36 19.09
N VAL A 295 -24.86 2.67 18.01
CA VAL A 295 -24.98 1.22 18.01
C VAL A 295 -23.68 0.62 17.51
N SER A 296 -22.90 -0.08 18.36
CA SER A 296 -21.96 -1.08 17.82
C SER A 296 -22.82 -2.08 17.06
N ASP A 297 -22.72 -2.03 15.75
CA ASP A 297 -23.87 -2.29 14.89
C ASP A 297 -24.21 -3.74 14.72
N SER A 298 -23.31 -4.60 15.19
CA SER A 298 -23.38 -6.01 15.03
C SER A 298 -23.01 -6.70 16.32
N CYS A 299 -23.56 -7.89 16.50
CA CYS A 299 -23.09 -8.80 17.51
C CYS A 299 -21.59 -9.04 17.30
N GLN A 300 -20.78 -8.86 18.36
CA GLN A 300 -19.32 -9.05 18.31
C GLN A 300 -18.90 -10.48 17.92
N VAL A 301 -19.81 -11.45 18.01
CA VAL A 301 -19.51 -12.86 17.70
C VAL A 301 -19.99 -13.27 16.32
N CYS A 302 -21.22 -12.93 15.94
CA CYS A 302 -21.81 -13.44 14.70
C CYS A 302 -22.06 -12.37 13.63
N GLY A 303 -21.87 -11.08 13.94
CA GLY A 303 -22.12 -10.00 12.99
C GLY A 303 -23.59 -9.58 12.87
N ASP A 304 -24.52 -10.23 13.57
CA ASP A 304 -25.96 -9.91 13.44
C ASP A 304 -26.31 -8.52 13.96
N LEU A 305 -27.14 -7.81 13.20
CA LEU A 305 -27.54 -6.43 13.52
C LEU A 305 -28.67 -6.33 14.56
N LYS A 306 -29.25 -7.47 14.96
CA LYS A 306 -30.39 -7.54 15.89
C LYS A 306 -30.25 -8.72 16.84
N ALA A 307 -30.84 -8.60 18.02
CA ALA A 307 -30.95 -9.71 18.95
C ALA A 307 -31.99 -10.75 18.50
N GLU A 308 -31.91 -11.95 19.06
CA GLU A 308 -32.98 -12.95 18.89
C GLU A 308 -34.34 -12.33 19.26
N GLY A 309 -35.30 -12.45 18.34
CA GLY A 309 -36.62 -11.80 18.45
C GLY A 309 -36.68 -10.36 17.91
N GLY A 310 -35.62 -9.87 17.25
CA GLY A 310 -35.62 -8.58 16.54
C GLY A 310 -35.46 -7.35 17.45
N SER A 311 -35.13 -7.55 18.73
CA SER A 311 -34.85 -6.47 19.68
C SER A 311 -33.43 -5.90 19.52
N LEU A 312 -33.12 -4.83 20.25
CA LEU A 312 -31.79 -4.23 20.29
C LEU A 312 -30.76 -5.23 20.83
N LEU A 313 -29.54 -5.18 20.30
CA LEU A 313 -28.43 -6.00 20.80
C LEU A 313 -28.18 -5.71 22.29
N LYS A 314 -27.87 -6.77 23.03
CA LYS A 314 -27.66 -6.71 24.49
C LYS A 314 -26.21 -6.30 24.77
N VAL A 315 -26.01 -5.33 25.65
CA VAL A 315 -24.68 -5.02 26.22
C VAL A 315 -24.31 -6.03 27.30
N CYS A 316 -23.01 -6.14 27.60
CA CYS A 316 -22.56 -6.94 28.74
C CYS A 316 -23.07 -6.32 30.04
N GLY A 317 -23.96 -7.01 30.78
CA GLY A 317 -24.53 -6.48 32.02
C GLY A 317 -23.54 -6.26 33.19
N ARG A 318 -22.26 -6.59 33.01
CA ARG A 318 -21.20 -6.31 33.99
C ARG A 318 -20.47 -5.02 33.68
N CYS A 319 -19.81 -4.91 32.53
CA CYS A 319 -19.08 -3.69 32.15
C CYS A 319 -19.99 -2.60 31.57
N ASN A 320 -21.23 -2.93 31.18
CA ASN A 320 -22.16 -2.04 30.48
C ASN A 320 -21.53 -1.29 29.29
N SER A 321 -20.48 -1.87 28.68
CA SER A 321 -19.80 -1.24 27.55
C SER A 321 -20.73 -1.21 26.33
N GLU A 322 -21.01 0.00 25.84
CA GLU A 322 -21.79 0.21 24.63
C GLU A 322 -21.04 -0.20 23.35
N GLN A 323 -19.73 -0.45 23.45
CA GLN A 323 -18.91 -0.90 22.32
C GLN A 323 -19.01 -2.40 22.09
N VAL A 324 -19.53 -3.16 23.07
CA VAL A 324 -19.59 -4.62 23.00
C VAL A 324 -21.04 -5.08 23.16
N LYS A 325 -21.63 -5.51 22.03
CA LYS A 325 -23.02 -5.93 21.95
C LYS A 325 -23.17 -7.37 21.44
N TYR A 326 -24.25 -8.02 21.86
CA TYR A 326 -24.51 -9.44 21.59
C TYR A 326 -25.96 -9.65 21.13
N CYS A 327 -26.16 -10.49 20.12
CA CYS A 327 -27.50 -10.83 19.65
C CYS A 327 -28.20 -11.86 20.58
N SER A 328 -27.44 -12.69 21.28
CA SER A 328 -27.94 -13.75 22.17
C SER A 328 -27.04 -13.93 23.39
N LYS A 329 -27.52 -14.69 24.38
CA LYS A 329 -26.72 -15.05 25.56
C LYS A 329 -25.57 -15.99 25.19
N GLU A 330 -25.79 -16.80 24.17
CA GLU A 330 -24.84 -17.75 23.59
C GLU A 330 -23.66 -16.99 22.98
N CYS A 331 -23.92 -15.97 22.15
CA CYS A 331 -22.88 -15.09 21.63
C CYS A 331 -22.12 -14.36 22.76
N GLN A 332 -22.83 -13.85 23.76
CA GLN A 332 -22.17 -13.25 24.93
C GLN A 332 -21.24 -14.24 25.65
N LYS A 333 -21.68 -15.49 25.86
CA LYS A 333 -20.88 -16.53 26.51
C LYS A 333 -19.64 -16.89 25.68
N THR A 334 -19.79 -16.98 24.35
CA THR A 334 -18.67 -17.23 23.42
C THR A 334 -17.64 -16.11 23.50
N ALA A 335 -18.06 -14.84 23.39
CA ALA A 335 -17.15 -13.70 23.53
C ALA A 335 -16.48 -13.65 24.91
N TRP A 336 -17.22 -13.98 25.97
CA TRP A 336 -16.70 -14.05 27.35
C TRP A 336 -15.53 -15.03 27.46
N GLN A 337 -15.67 -16.22 26.86
CA GLN A 337 -14.62 -17.24 26.81
C GLN A 337 -13.46 -16.85 25.88
N ALA A 338 -13.76 -16.16 24.77
CA ALA A 338 -12.79 -15.75 23.76
C ALA A 338 -11.84 -14.62 24.22
N GLY A 339 -12.18 -13.90 25.29
CA GLY A 339 -11.27 -12.90 25.87
C GLY A 339 -11.96 -11.71 26.52
N HIS A 340 -13.24 -11.48 26.25
CA HIS A 340 -13.98 -10.34 26.81
C HIS A 340 -13.94 -10.32 28.34
N ARG A 341 -13.85 -11.48 29.01
CA ARG A 341 -13.69 -11.57 30.47
C ARG A 341 -12.54 -10.71 31.00
N ARG A 342 -11.40 -10.65 30.30
CA ARG A 342 -10.22 -9.88 30.74
C ARG A 342 -10.45 -8.39 30.57
N ALA A 343 -10.98 -7.98 29.42
CA ALA A 343 -11.31 -6.59 29.11
C ALA A 343 -12.39 -6.04 30.06
N CYS A 344 -13.42 -6.85 30.36
CA CYS A 344 -14.52 -6.50 31.24
C CYS A 344 -14.09 -6.21 32.69
N GLN A 345 -12.96 -6.76 33.16
CA GLN A 345 -12.45 -6.51 34.51
C GLN A 345 -11.70 -5.17 34.63
N LEU A 346 -11.21 -4.63 33.51
CA LEU A 346 -10.43 -3.39 33.49
C LEU A 346 -11.30 -2.13 33.47
N SER A 347 -12.62 -2.25 33.28
CA SER A 347 -13.56 -1.13 33.22
C SER A 347 -14.22 -0.79 34.57
N GLU A 348 -13.95 -1.56 35.63
CA GLU A 348 -14.43 -1.30 37.01
C GLU A 348 -13.45 -0.44 37.84
N SER A 349 -12.28 -0.12 37.27
CA SER A 349 -11.24 0.77 37.82
C SER A 349 -11.18 2.06 37.05
#